data_AF-W9V1E9-F1
#
_entry.id   AF-W9V1E9-F1
#
_cell.length_a   1.000
_cell.length_b   1.000
_cell.length_c   1.000
_cell.angle_alpha   90.00
_cell.angle_beta   90.00
_cell.angle_gamma   90.00
#
_symmetry.space_group_name_H-M   'P 1'
#
loop_
_entity.id
_entity.type
_entity.pdbx_description
1 polymer ?
#
loop_
_entity_poly.entity_id
_entity_poly.type
_entity_poly.pdbx_seq_one_letter_code
_entity_poly.pdbx_strand_id
1 'polypeptide(L)'
;MGAPPAPNPGLKRRIVERAEGEWEYFGRQTVVHRGEEESIPHVGYWEDEDALRSGRVNSYWRAAGKPGLDGMDCQRPWSAAFMSWVMQSSGVPSIQFARTTAHWIYLARMIDAAPLPGRYFVPRRIVDYSPEPGDLICASRKPSRVFSIHGYATARSLYGVSAHCDLVVGKEGRTLESIGGNVRNSVSKSRLELDAQGHLKPTKRRPWFVIMQNRL
;
A
#
# COMPACT_ATOMS: atom_id res chain seq x y z
N MET A 1 4.02 5.94 20.64
CA MET A 1 4.95 5.90 19.49
C MET A 1 6.31 6.36 19.96
N GLY A 2 7.40 5.75 19.50
CA GLY A 2 8.77 6.18 19.80
C GLY A 2 9.18 7.44 19.03
N ALA A 3 10.34 8.01 19.38
CA ALA A 3 10.88 9.18 18.68
C ALA A 3 11.01 8.94 17.16
N PRO A 4 10.72 9.95 16.31
CA PRO A 4 10.89 9.83 14.87
C PRO A 4 12.37 9.63 14.48
N PRO A 5 12.65 9.03 13.31
CA PRO A 5 14.00 9.03 12.75
C PRO A 5 14.42 10.46 12.34
N ALA A 6 15.71 10.63 12.01
CA ALA A 6 16.12 11.81 11.29
C ALA A 6 15.37 11.92 9.94
N PRO A 7 14.92 13.12 9.53
CA PRO A 7 14.27 13.30 8.24
C PRO A 7 15.14 12.80 7.09
N ASN A 8 14.52 12.14 6.12
CA ASN A 8 15.14 11.70 4.88
C ASN A 8 14.17 11.93 3.71
N PRO A 9 13.96 13.19 3.30
CA PRO A 9 13.04 13.53 2.22
C PRO A 9 13.46 12.91 0.89
N GLY A 10 14.76 12.65 0.68
CA GLY A 10 15.27 11.96 -0.51
C GLY A 10 14.81 10.51 -0.58
N LEU A 11 14.85 9.76 0.53
CA LEU A 11 14.32 8.40 0.58
C LEU A 11 12.81 8.38 0.43
N LYS A 12 12.09 9.30 1.10
CA LYS A 12 10.64 9.43 0.96
C LYS A 12 10.23 9.67 -0.50
N ARG A 13 10.92 10.58 -1.19
CA ARG A 13 10.69 10.88 -2.61
C ARG A 13 10.95 9.66 -3.50
N ARG A 14 12.08 8.94 -3.31
CA ARG A 14 12.38 7.72 -4.08
C ARG A 14 11.31 6.65 -3.95
N ILE A 15 10.71 6.48 -2.76
CA ILE A 15 9.61 5.52 -2.55
C ILE A 15 8.41 5.87 -3.44
N VAL A 16 8.04 7.16 -3.49
CA VAL A 16 6.95 7.66 -4.33
C VAL A 16 7.28 7.52 -5.82
N GLU A 17 8.42 8.05 -6.26
CA GLU A 17 8.88 7.99 -7.65
C GLU A 17 8.98 6.54 -8.16
N ARG A 18 9.40 5.61 -7.29
CA ARG A 18 9.48 4.20 -7.65
C ARG A 18 8.10 3.59 -7.94
N ALA A 19 7.08 3.93 -7.15
CA ALA A 19 5.72 3.46 -7.40
C ALA A 19 5.12 4.12 -8.64
N GLU A 20 5.37 5.41 -8.86
CA GLU A 20 4.93 6.13 -10.06
C GLU A 20 5.54 5.54 -11.33
N GLY A 21 6.83 5.21 -11.33
CA GLY A 21 7.49 4.56 -12.46
C GLY A 21 6.87 3.20 -12.82
N GLU A 22 6.44 2.41 -11.83
CA GLU A 22 5.74 1.15 -12.11
C GLU A 22 4.33 1.38 -12.66
N TRP A 23 3.61 2.37 -12.16
CA TRP A 23 2.31 2.75 -12.71
C TRP A 23 2.43 3.21 -14.17
N GLU A 24 3.47 3.97 -14.51
CA GLU A 24 3.76 4.35 -15.90
C GLU A 24 4.11 3.13 -16.76
N TYR A 25 4.94 2.22 -16.26
CA TYR A 25 5.31 0.98 -16.95
C TYR A 25 4.10 0.09 -17.27
N PHE A 26 3.12 0.05 -16.36
CA PHE A 26 1.83 -0.64 -16.53
C PHE A 26 0.79 0.19 -17.31
N GLY A 27 1.21 1.23 -18.02
CA GLY A 27 0.34 1.95 -18.96
C GLY A 27 -0.63 2.91 -18.27
N ARG A 28 -0.29 3.40 -17.06
CA ARG A 28 -1.01 4.45 -16.33
C ARG A 28 -2.46 4.10 -15.96
N GLN A 29 -2.77 2.83 -15.67
CA GLN A 29 -4.12 2.41 -15.25
C GLN A 29 -4.63 3.29 -14.10
N THR A 30 -5.81 3.88 -14.29
CA THR A 30 -6.42 4.81 -13.32
C THR A 30 -7.76 4.27 -12.87
N VAL A 31 -7.93 4.12 -11.56
CA VAL A 31 -9.17 3.69 -10.91
C VAL A 31 -9.71 4.87 -10.12
N VAL A 32 -11.00 5.18 -10.28
CA VAL A 32 -11.64 6.27 -9.53
C VAL A 32 -12.68 5.68 -8.61
N HIS A 33 -12.62 6.06 -7.33
CA HIS A 33 -13.59 5.69 -6.32
C HIS A 33 -14.40 6.92 -5.91
N ARG A 34 -15.73 6.86 -6.04
CA ARG A 34 -16.67 7.89 -5.60
C ARG A 34 -17.74 7.26 -4.74
N GLY A 35 -17.60 7.40 -3.42
CA GLY A 35 -18.44 6.65 -2.48
C GLY A 35 -18.29 5.14 -2.69
N GLU A 36 -19.40 4.44 -2.92
CA GLU A 36 -19.41 2.99 -3.19
C GLU A 36 -19.14 2.64 -4.67
N GLU A 37 -19.14 3.64 -5.55
CA GLU A 37 -18.89 3.46 -6.98
C GLU A 37 -17.41 3.39 -7.30
N GLU A 38 -17.09 2.60 -8.32
CA GLU A 38 -15.75 2.44 -8.84
C GLU A 38 -15.81 2.40 -10.36
N SER A 39 -14.92 3.15 -11.00
CA SER A 39 -14.73 3.14 -12.45
C SER A 39 -13.26 3.07 -12.81
N ILE A 40 -12.97 2.63 -14.03
CA ILE A 40 -11.61 2.54 -14.59
C ILE A 40 -11.59 3.40 -15.86
N PRO A 41 -11.51 4.74 -15.75
CA PRO A 41 -11.55 5.63 -16.92
C PRO A 41 -10.34 5.46 -17.85
N HIS A 42 -9.24 4.87 -17.36
CA HIS A 42 -8.07 4.55 -18.17
C HIS A 42 -7.59 3.14 -17.82
N VAL A 43 -7.67 2.23 -18.78
CA VAL A 43 -7.20 0.84 -18.65
C VAL A 43 -5.74 0.78 -19.08
N GLY A 44 -4.89 0.21 -18.24
CA GLY A 44 -3.48 -0.02 -18.55
C GLY A 44 -3.24 -1.49 -18.94
N TYR A 45 -1.99 -1.91 -18.87
CA TYR A 45 -1.62 -3.31 -19.11
C TYR A 45 -1.94 -4.17 -17.90
N TRP A 46 -2.34 -5.42 -18.12
CA TRP A 46 -2.56 -6.39 -17.06
C TRP A 46 -1.29 -7.20 -16.74
N GLU A 47 -1.30 -7.88 -15.60
CA GLU A 47 -0.22 -8.72 -15.09
C GLU A 47 0.20 -9.85 -16.03
N ASP A 48 -0.74 -10.34 -16.84
CA ASP A 48 -0.61 -11.46 -17.77
C ASP A 48 -0.71 -11.04 -19.25
N GLU A 49 -0.70 -9.73 -19.53
CA GLU A 49 -0.84 -9.19 -20.88
C GLU A 49 0.24 -9.73 -21.85
N ASP A 50 1.49 -9.75 -21.38
CA ASP A 50 2.64 -10.19 -22.16
C ASP A 50 3.77 -10.69 -21.24
N ALA A 51 4.81 -11.28 -21.86
CA ALA A 51 5.98 -11.78 -21.15
C ALA A 51 6.77 -10.70 -20.39
N LEU A 52 6.68 -9.43 -20.81
CA LEU A 52 7.34 -8.33 -20.13
C LEU A 52 6.61 -7.99 -18.82
N ARG A 53 5.27 -7.94 -18.84
CA ARG A 53 4.44 -7.63 -17.66
C ARG A 53 4.43 -8.77 -16.66
N SER A 54 4.28 -10.01 -17.13
CA SER A 54 4.37 -11.17 -16.24
C SER A 54 5.77 -11.31 -15.64
N GLY A 55 6.82 -11.11 -16.44
CA GLY A 55 8.21 -11.04 -15.97
C GLY A 55 8.48 -9.89 -15.00
N ARG A 56 7.78 -8.75 -15.15
CA ARG A 56 7.86 -7.64 -14.18
C ARG A 56 7.23 -8.02 -12.85
N VAL A 57 6.05 -8.64 -12.86
CA VAL A 57 5.39 -9.14 -11.64
C VAL A 57 6.26 -10.19 -10.92
N ASN A 58 6.98 -11.04 -11.67
CA ASN A 58 7.96 -11.95 -11.10
C ASN A 58 9.06 -11.23 -10.30
N SER A 59 9.52 -10.07 -10.78
CA SER A 59 10.50 -9.26 -10.04
C SER A 59 9.97 -8.82 -8.68
N TYR A 60 8.67 -8.54 -8.58
CA TYR A 60 8.01 -8.24 -7.30
C TYR A 60 7.98 -9.46 -6.39
N TRP A 61 7.63 -10.63 -6.94
CA TRP A 61 7.64 -11.89 -6.19
C TRP A 61 9.02 -12.28 -5.67
N ARG A 62 10.08 -12.06 -6.47
CA ARG A 62 11.48 -12.25 -6.05
C ARG A 62 11.83 -11.39 -4.84
N ALA A 63 11.41 -10.13 -4.81
CA ALA A 63 11.62 -9.26 -3.64
C ALA A 63 10.98 -9.82 -2.36
N ALA A 64 9.85 -10.51 -2.49
CA ALA A 64 9.14 -11.19 -1.40
C ALA A 64 9.58 -12.65 -1.17
N GLY A 65 10.64 -13.12 -1.83
CA GLY A 65 11.19 -14.46 -1.64
C GLY A 65 10.41 -15.59 -2.34
N LYS A 66 9.69 -15.29 -3.42
CA LYS A 66 8.93 -16.27 -4.23
C LYS A 66 9.36 -16.23 -5.71
N PRO A 67 10.59 -16.63 -6.05
CA PRO A 67 11.12 -16.49 -7.41
C PRO A 67 10.40 -17.30 -8.50
N GLY A 68 9.62 -18.32 -8.11
CA GLY A 68 8.86 -19.16 -9.02
C GLY A 68 7.43 -18.71 -9.30
N LEU A 69 7.02 -17.52 -8.83
CA LEU A 69 5.72 -16.93 -9.15
C LEU A 69 5.88 -15.74 -10.10
N ASP A 70 4.96 -15.54 -11.02
CA ASP A 70 4.95 -14.41 -11.95
C ASP A 70 3.55 -13.81 -12.13
N GLY A 71 3.32 -13.08 -13.22
CA GLY A 71 2.01 -12.50 -13.53
C GLY A 71 0.99 -13.51 -14.10
N MET A 72 1.42 -14.70 -14.52
CA MET A 72 0.55 -15.77 -14.99
C MET A 72 -0.10 -16.54 -13.83
N ASP A 73 0.41 -16.40 -12.61
CA ASP A 73 -0.19 -16.94 -11.38
C ASP A 73 -1.38 -16.08 -10.90
N CYS A 74 -2.38 -15.82 -11.77
CA CYS A 74 -3.43 -14.81 -11.56
C CYS A 74 -4.32 -15.05 -10.32
N GLN A 75 -4.26 -16.24 -9.72
CA GLN A 75 -4.94 -16.57 -8.45
C GLN A 75 -4.18 -16.07 -7.21
N ARG A 76 -2.93 -15.62 -7.37
CA ARG A 76 -2.03 -15.21 -6.28
C ARG A 76 -1.94 -13.69 -6.23
N PRO A 77 -2.54 -13.02 -5.23
CA PRO A 77 -2.48 -11.57 -5.16
C PRO A 77 -1.06 -11.09 -4.83
N TRP A 78 -0.46 -10.31 -5.73
CA TRP A 78 0.94 -9.85 -5.61
C TRP A 78 1.07 -8.43 -5.02
N SER A 79 -0.03 -7.82 -4.56
CA SER A 79 -0.04 -6.47 -3.96
C SER A 79 1.00 -6.26 -2.83
N ALA A 80 1.19 -7.23 -1.94
CA ALA A 80 2.21 -7.16 -0.89
C ALA A 80 3.64 -7.36 -1.42
N ALA A 81 3.80 -8.19 -2.46
CA ALA A 81 5.08 -8.40 -3.13
C ALA A 81 5.52 -7.12 -3.87
N PHE A 82 4.59 -6.42 -4.53
CA PHE A 82 4.81 -5.11 -5.13
C PHE A 82 5.28 -4.08 -4.09
N MET A 83 4.58 -3.95 -2.96
CA MET A 83 5.02 -3.05 -1.88
C MET A 83 6.41 -3.42 -1.35
N SER A 84 6.69 -4.72 -1.19
CA SER A 84 8.01 -5.20 -0.78
C SER A 84 9.11 -4.81 -1.77
N TRP A 85 8.81 -4.88 -3.07
CA TRP A 85 9.73 -4.48 -4.13
C TRP A 85 9.93 -2.97 -4.20
N VAL A 86 8.87 -2.16 -4.07
CA VAL A 86 8.96 -0.69 -4.02
C VAL A 86 9.87 -0.26 -2.88
N MET A 87 9.67 -0.81 -1.68
CA MET A 87 10.49 -0.49 -0.51
C MET A 87 11.95 -0.93 -0.70
N GLN A 88 12.17 -2.17 -1.17
CA GLN A 88 13.51 -2.69 -1.41
C GLN A 88 14.28 -1.85 -2.46
N SER A 89 13.65 -1.59 -3.61
CA SER A 89 14.26 -0.89 -4.74
C SER A 89 14.42 0.63 -4.54
N SER A 90 13.86 1.16 -3.44
CA SER A 90 14.04 2.54 -2.98
C SER A 90 15.16 2.68 -1.94
N GLY A 91 15.66 1.55 -1.41
CA GLY A 91 16.68 1.50 -0.37
C GLY A 91 16.14 1.49 1.06
N VAL A 92 14.86 1.12 1.27
CA VAL A 92 14.30 0.98 2.63
C VAL A 92 14.90 -0.26 3.30
N PRO A 93 15.55 -0.14 4.47
CA PRO A 93 16.11 -1.29 5.17
C PRO A 93 15.03 -2.30 5.59
N SER A 94 15.34 -3.60 5.56
CA SER A 94 14.40 -4.67 5.94
C SER A 94 13.93 -4.59 7.39
N ILE A 95 14.71 -3.97 8.27
CA ILE A 95 14.35 -3.70 9.67
C ILE A 95 13.26 -2.61 9.79
N GLN A 96 13.06 -1.79 8.76
CA GLN A 96 12.01 -0.78 8.68
C GLN A 96 10.78 -1.30 7.94
N PHE A 97 10.97 -2.16 6.94
CA PHE A 97 9.88 -2.78 6.18
C PHE A 97 10.18 -4.23 5.84
N ALA A 98 9.39 -5.16 6.38
CA ALA A 98 9.56 -6.58 6.11
C ALA A 98 9.06 -6.93 4.70
N ARG A 99 9.96 -7.46 3.86
CA ARG A 99 9.61 -8.00 2.53
C ARG A 99 8.83 -9.30 2.68
N THR A 100 7.56 -9.30 2.29
CA THR A 100 6.63 -10.41 2.56
C THR A 100 5.58 -10.54 1.48
N THR A 101 4.95 -11.71 1.41
CA THR A 101 3.87 -12.00 0.44
C THR A 101 2.48 -11.61 0.93
N ALA A 102 2.36 -11.08 2.15
CA ALA A 102 1.07 -10.71 2.73
C ALA A 102 1.16 -9.41 3.53
N HIS A 103 0.23 -8.50 3.27
CA HIS A 103 0.20 -7.17 3.88
C HIS A 103 0.21 -7.21 5.41
N TRP A 104 -0.54 -8.14 6.01
CA TRP A 104 -0.67 -8.21 7.45
C TRP A 104 0.66 -8.44 8.17
N ILE A 105 1.65 -9.11 7.55
CA ILE A 105 2.91 -9.47 8.21
C ILE A 105 3.73 -8.23 8.50
N TYR A 106 3.95 -7.37 7.50
CA TYR A 106 4.69 -6.14 7.71
C TYR A 106 3.90 -5.13 8.55
N LEU A 107 2.56 -5.13 8.46
CA LEU A 107 1.73 -4.23 9.27
C LEU A 107 1.83 -4.58 10.75
N ALA A 108 1.67 -5.86 11.08
CA ALA A 108 1.83 -6.34 12.45
C ALA A 108 3.20 -5.99 13.03
N ARG A 109 4.28 -6.23 12.26
CA ARG A 109 5.64 -5.87 12.67
C ARG A 109 5.84 -4.37 12.87
N MET A 110 5.31 -3.53 11.99
CA MET A 110 5.42 -2.08 12.13
C MET A 110 4.60 -1.56 13.31
N ILE A 111 3.42 -2.12 13.58
CA ILE A 111 2.59 -1.78 14.74
C ILE A 111 3.31 -2.15 16.03
N ASP A 112 3.84 -3.37 16.16
CA ASP A 112 4.57 -3.81 17.36
C ASP A 112 5.84 -3.01 17.59
N ALA A 113 6.54 -2.63 16.52
CA ALA A 113 7.76 -1.84 16.60
C ALA A 113 7.51 -0.33 16.76
N ALA A 114 6.29 0.17 16.60
CA ALA A 114 5.97 1.60 16.66
C ALA A 114 6.38 2.33 17.96
N PRO A 115 6.45 1.68 19.15
CA PRO A 115 7.01 2.27 20.36
C PRO A 115 8.54 2.49 20.30
N LEU A 116 9.26 1.78 19.44
CA LEU A 116 10.71 1.89 19.31
C LEU A 116 11.11 3.20 18.59
N PRO A 117 12.28 3.78 18.93
CA PRO A 117 12.78 4.96 18.24
C PRO A 117 13.19 4.65 16.79
N GLY A 118 13.16 5.68 15.95
CA GLY A 118 13.69 5.64 14.58
C GLY A 118 12.89 4.77 13.60
N ARG A 119 11.64 4.40 13.94
CA ARG A 119 10.77 3.68 12.99
C ARG A 119 10.27 4.60 11.88
N TYR A 120 10.41 4.19 10.63
CA TYR A 120 10.02 5.00 9.47
C TYR A 120 8.50 5.09 9.34
N PHE A 121 7.81 3.99 9.63
CA PHE A 121 6.36 3.91 9.54
C PHE A 121 5.74 3.69 10.91
N VAL A 122 4.66 4.41 11.22
CA VAL A 122 3.88 4.24 12.46
C VAL A 122 2.38 4.26 12.18
N PRO A 123 1.57 3.50 12.95
CA PRO A 123 0.13 3.45 12.72
C PRO A 123 -0.56 4.75 13.17
N ARG A 124 -1.47 5.24 12.32
CA ARG A 124 -2.41 6.32 12.59
C ARG A 124 -3.83 5.81 12.36
N ARG A 125 -4.80 6.39 13.09
CA ARG A 125 -6.20 6.07 12.88
C ARG A 125 -6.68 6.78 11.62
N ILE A 126 -7.61 6.16 10.93
CA ILE A 126 -8.20 6.74 9.72
C ILE A 126 -9.09 7.95 10.01
N VAL A 127 -9.51 8.15 11.27
CA VAL A 127 -10.49 9.16 11.70
C VAL A 127 -9.86 10.46 12.20
N ASP A 128 -8.55 10.49 12.43
CA ASP A 128 -7.85 11.63 13.06
C ASP A 128 -6.50 11.97 12.42
N TYR A 129 -6.21 11.38 11.26
CA TYR A 129 -5.01 11.63 10.50
C TYR A 129 -5.33 11.67 9.02
N SER A 130 -4.99 12.79 8.39
CA SER A 130 -5.11 12.97 6.96
C SER A 130 -3.86 12.40 6.28
N PRO A 131 -3.98 11.39 5.38
CA PRO A 131 -2.83 10.80 4.71
C PRO A 131 -2.05 11.84 3.90
N GLU A 132 -0.74 11.62 3.78
CA GLU A 132 0.19 12.43 2.98
C GLU A 132 1.01 11.55 2.01
N PRO A 133 1.54 12.10 0.91
CA PRO A 133 2.44 11.36 0.02
C PRO A 133 3.57 10.66 0.76
N GLY A 134 3.77 9.38 0.45
CA GLY A 134 4.70 8.47 1.12
C GLY A 134 4.08 7.60 2.22
N ASP A 135 2.85 7.90 2.67
CA ASP A 135 2.12 7.06 3.62
C ASP A 135 1.56 5.79 2.95
N LEU A 136 1.30 4.74 3.75
CA LEU A 136 0.53 3.58 3.27
C LEU A 136 -0.89 3.64 3.81
N ILE A 137 -1.88 3.41 2.96
CA ILE A 137 -3.28 3.30 3.35
C ILE A 137 -3.74 1.86 3.17
N CYS A 138 -4.37 1.28 4.20
CA CYS A 138 -4.67 -0.15 4.22
C CYS A 138 -6.14 -0.44 4.53
N ALA A 139 -6.75 -1.28 3.70
CA ALA A 139 -8.11 -1.78 3.86
C ALA A 139 -8.11 -3.29 4.06
N SER A 140 -9.08 -3.77 4.83
CA SER A 140 -9.34 -5.22 4.91
C SER A 140 -10.14 -5.65 3.68
N ARG A 141 -10.00 -6.91 3.28
CA ARG A 141 -10.76 -7.53 2.21
C ARG A 141 -11.59 -8.66 2.79
N LYS A 142 -12.79 -8.87 2.24
CA LYS A 142 -13.61 -10.03 2.59
C LYS A 142 -12.79 -11.32 2.40
N PRO A 143 -12.97 -12.32 3.27
CA PRO A 143 -13.95 -12.36 4.37
C PRO A 143 -13.48 -11.68 5.67
N SER A 144 -12.25 -11.17 5.73
CA SER A 144 -11.67 -10.61 6.96
C SER A 144 -12.33 -9.30 7.40
N ARG A 145 -12.34 -9.09 8.71
CA ARG A 145 -12.58 -7.79 9.35
C ARG A 145 -11.46 -7.56 10.36
N VAL A 146 -10.98 -6.33 10.46
CA VAL A 146 -9.99 -5.96 11.47
C VAL A 146 -10.71 -5.38 12.68
N PHE A 147 -10.52 -6.02 13.82
CA PHE A 147 -10.96 -5.46 15.10
C PHE A 147 -9.96 -4.41 15.57
N SER A 148 -10.48 -3.30 16.10
CA SER A 148 -9.67 -2.22 16.66
C SER A 148 -9.98 -2.03 18.14
N ILE A 149 -8.99 -1.58 18.89
CA ILE A 149 -9.12 -1.17 20.30
C ILE A 149 -8.98 0.35 20.31
N HIS A 150 -10.04 1.07 20.72
CA HIS A 150 -10.11 2.54 20.66
C HIS A 150 -9.76 3.14 19.27
N GLY A 151 -10.08 2.41 18.19
CA GLY A 151 -9.80 2.81 16.82
C GLY A 151 -8.38 2.46 16.32
N TYR A 152 -7.56 1.79 17.13
CA TYR A 152 -6.24 1.30 16.72
C TYR A 152 -6.27 -0.20 16.39
N ALA A 153 -5.75 -0.57 15.23
CA ALA A 153 -5.44 -1.96 14.93
C ALA A 153 -4.26 -2.43 15.80
N THR A 154 -4.30 -3.68 16.25
CA THR A 154 -3.20 -4.33 16.98
C THR A 154 -2.51 -5.34 16.07
N ALA A 155 -1.23 -5.64 16.30
CA ALA A 155 -0.54 -6.67 15.52
C ALA A 155 -1.29 -8.02 15.56
N ARG A 156 -1.76 -8.42 16.74
CA ARG A 156 -2.54 -9.65 16.92
C ARG A 156 -3.83 -9.67 16.09
N SER A 157 -4.54 -8.54 16.01
CA SER A 157 -5.77 -8.43 15.20
C SER A 157 -5.54 -8.56 13.69
N LEU A 158 -4.29 -8.45 13.22
CA LEU A 158 -3.94 -8.58 11.81
C LEU A 158 -3.53 -9.99 11.41
N TYR A 159 -3.29 -10.92 12.34
CA TYR A 159 -2.85 -12.26 11.98
C TYR A 159 -3.81 -12.97 11.02
N GLY A 160 -3.32 -13.31 9.84
CA GLY A 160 -4.09 -13.97 8.78
C GLY A 160 -5.12 -13.08 8.08
N VAL A 161 -5.15 -11.78 8.37
CA VAL A 161 -6.10 -10.87 7.72
C VAL A 161 -5.78 -10.74 6.23
N SER A 162 -6.80 -10.96 5.41
CA SER A 162 -6.80 -10.53 4.02
C SER A 162 -6.87 -9.01 3.99
N ALA A 163 -5.76 -8.38 3.64
CA ALA A 163 -5.62 -6.93 3.59
C ALA A 163 -5.00 -6.51 2.26
N HIS A 164 -5.16 -5.24 1.95
CA HIS A 164 -4.53 -4.60 0.82
C HIS A 164 -4.11 -3.18 1.20
N CYS A 165 -2.92 -2.80 0.76
CA CYS A 165 -2.39 -1.48 1.00
C CYS A 165 -1.90 -0.85 -0.29
N ASP A 166 -2.14 0.45 -0.41
CA ASP A 166 -1.66 1.32 -1.47
C ASP A 166 -0.71 2.36 -0.88
N LEU A 167 0.26 2.82 -1.67
CA LEU A 167 1.15 3.93 -1.32
C LEU A 167 0.52 5.25 -1.77
N VAL A 168 0.36 6.22 -0.87
CA VAL A 168 -0.08 7.57 -1.23
C VAL A 168 1.02 8.25 -2.04
N VAL A 169 0.68 8.79 -3.20
CA VAL A 169 1.63 9.48 -4.09
C VAL A 169 1.27 10.94 -4.33
N GLY A 170 0.00 11.31 -4.12
CA GLY A 170 -0.46 12.67 -4.33
C GLY A 170 -1.67 12.99 -3.46
N LYS A 171 -1.86 14.28 -3.19
CA LYS A 171 -3.01 14.81 -2.48
C LYS A 171 -3.28 16.23 -2.97
N GLU A 172 -4.49 16.48 -3.42
CA GLU A 172 -4.93 17.79 -3.88
C GLU A 172 -6.33 18.07 -3.32
N GLY A 173 -6.43 19.01 -2.38
CA GLY A 173 -7.66 19.29 -1.65
C GLY A 173 -8.21 18.03 -0.98
N ARG A 174 -9.41 17.59 -1.42
CA ARG A 174 -10.07 16.36 -0.94
C ARG A 174 -9.87 15.16 -1.85
N THR A 175 -8.96 15.22 -2.81
CA THR A 175 -8.62 14.10 -3.68
C THR A 175 -7.29 13.51 -3.23
N LEU A 176 -7.28 12.21 -2.91
CA LEU A 176 -6.08 11.45 -2.61
C LEU A 176 -5.74 10.54 -3.79
N GLU A 177 -4.48 10.52 -4.22
CA GLU A 177 -3.96 9.57 -5.19
C GLU A 177 -3.07 8.55 -4.51
N SER A 178 -3.34 7.26 -4.74
CA SER A 178 -2.52 6.17 -4.21
C SER A 178 -2.21 5.11 -5.28
N ILE A 179 -1.03 4.51 -5.23
CA ILE A 179 -0.62 3.46 -6.17
C ILE A 179 -0.53 2.12 -5.45
N GLY A 180 -1.18 1.11 -6.03
CA GLY A 180 -1.18 -0.26 -5.55
C GLY A 180 -0.91 -1.25 -6.66
N GLY A 181 -0.22 -2.34 -6.32
CA GLY A 181 -0.05 -3.49 -7.21
C GLY A 181 -1.24 -4.44 -7.11
N ASN A 182 -1.54 -5.18 -8.18
CA ASN A 182 -2.69 -6.07 -8.29
C ASN A 182 -4.02 -5.38 -7.91
N VAL A 183 -4.13 -4.10 -8.26
CA VAL A 183 -5.40 -3.37 -8.26
C VAL A 183 -5.96 -3.51 -9.67
N ARG A 184 -7.04 -4.29 -9.80
CA ARG A 184 -7.61 -4.63 -11.12
C ARG A 184 -6.55 -5.21 -12.06
N ASN A 185 -5.83 -6.23 -11.56
CA ASN A 185 -4.81 -7.01 -12.27
C ASN A 185 -3.65 -6.18 -12.84
N SER A 186 -3.40 -4.99 -12.32
CA SER A 186 -2.35 -4.07 -12.80
C SER A 186 -1.68 -3.33 -11.63
N VAL A 187 -0.66 -2.53 -11.94
CA VAL A 187 -0.22 -1.44 -11.06
C VAL A 187 -1.10 -0.22 -11.38
N SER A 188 -2.02 0.10 -10.48
CA SER A 188 -3.00 1.16 -10.72
C SER A 188 -2.83 2.34 -9.77
N LYS A 189 -3.09 3.53 -10.30
CA LYS A 189 -3.32 4.74 -9.50
C LYS A 189 -4.82 4.83 -9.17
N SER A 190 -5.14 4.77 -7.89
CA SER A 190 -6.49 4.96 -7.35
C SER A 190 -6.69 6.43 -6.94
N ARG A 191 -7.78 7.04 -7.38
CA ARG A 191 -8.26 8.35 -6.92
C ARG A 191 -9.37 8.14 -5.90
N LEU A 192 -9.18 8.66 -4.69
CA LEU A 192 -10.08 8.52 -3.55
C LEU A 192 -10.57 9.90 -3.10
N GLU A 193 -11.83 9.99 -2.70
CA GLU A 193 -12.37 11.19 -2.06
C GLU A 193 -12.19 11.14 -0.54
N LEU A 194 -11.60 12.19 0.01
CA LEU A 194 -11.48 12.43 1.45
C LEU A 194 -12.72 13.16 1.99
N ASP A 195 -12.98 13.01 3.28
CA ASP A 195 -14.02 13.81 3.95
C ASP A 195 -13.63 15.29 4.07
N ALA A 196 -14.51 16.08 4.69
CA ALA A 196 -14.31 17.52 4.85
C ALA A 196 -13.08 17.87 5.74
N GLN A 197 -12.62 16.93 6.57
CA GLN A 197 -11.44 17.06 7.42
C GLN A 197 -10.18 16.47 6.76
N GLY A 198 -10.30 15.92 5.55
CA GLY A 198 -9.19 15.30 4.83
C GLY A 198 -8.93 13.85 5.25
N HIS A 199 -9.87 13.19 5.92
CA HIS A 199 -9.71 11.80 6.35
C HIS A 199 -10.24 10.80 5.32
N LEU A 200 -9.73 9.57 5.38
CA LEU A 200 -10.21 8.48 4.54
C LEU A 200 -11.65 8.11 4.90
N LYS A 201 -12.50 7.94 3.88
CA LYS A 201 -13.88 7.47 4.01
C LYS A 201 -13.93 5.95 3.80
N PRO A 202 -14.22 5.13 4.82
CA PRO A 202 -14.44 3.70 4.64
C PRO A 202 -15.63 3.44 3.72
N THR A 203 -15.50 2.43 2.86
CA THR A 203 -16.58 1.93 2.00
C THR A 203 -16.75 0.43 2.21
N LYS A 204 -17.85 -0.15 1.72
CA LYS A 204 -18.02 -1.62 1.81
C LYS A 204 -16.93 -2.39 1.07
N ARG A 205 -16.38 -1.80 0.00
CA ARG A 205 -15.29 -2.38 -0.80
C ARG A 205 -13.91 -2.12 -0.20
N ARG A 206 -13.72 -0.96 0.43
CA ARG A 206 -12.48 -0.56 1.09
C ARG A 206 -12.76 -0.14 2.53
N PRO A 207 -12.98 -1.11 3.43
CA PRO A 207 -13.04 -0.85 4.86
C PRO A 207 -11.63 -0.53 5.36
N TRP A 208 -11.21 0.72 5.14
CA TRP A 208 -9.95 1.27 5.63
C TRP A 208 -9.86 1.07 7.14
N PHE A 209 -8.71 0.64 7.64
CA PHE A 209 -8.54 0.36 9.07
C PHE A 209 -7.26 0.95 9.67
N VAL A 210 -6.25 1.27 8.85
CA VAL A 210 -5.01 1.91 9.33
C VAL A 210 -4.35 2.72 8.23
N ILE A 211 -3.69 3.79 8.64
CA ILE A 211 -2.72 4.52 7.82
C ILE A 211 -1.34 4.30 8.47
N MET A 212 -0.35 3.87 7.71
CA MET A 212 1.03 3.83 8.16
C MET A 212 1.71 5.13 7.74
N GLN A 213 1.79 6.07 8.68
CA GLN A 213 2.44 7.35 8.47
C GLN A 213 3.94 7.16 8.27
N ASN A 214 4.45 7.68 7.16
CA ASN A 214 5.87 7.75 6.85
C ASN A 214 6.49 9.02 7.46
N ARG A 215 7.36 8.81 8.46
CA ARG A 215 8.02 9.84 9.26
C ARG A 215 9.42 10.23 8.75
N LEU A 216 9.75 9.86 7.52
CA LEU A 216 10.95 10.32 6.81
C LEU A 216 10.77 11.74 6.28
#